data_AF-A0AAV6JUZ8-F1
#
_entry.id   AF-A0AAV6JUZ8-F1
#
_cell.length_a   1.000
_cell.length_b   1.000
_cell.length_c   1.000
_cell.angle_alpha   90.00
_cell.angle_beta   90.00
_cell.angle_gamma   90.00
#
_symmetry.space_group_name_H-M   'P 1'
#
loop_
_entity.id
_entity.type
_entity.pdbx_description
1 polymer ?
#
loop_
_entity_poly.entity_id
_entity_poly.type
_entity_poly.pdbx_seq_one_letter_code
_entity_poly.pdbx_strand_id
1 'polypeptide(L)'
;MHPIPSARPHKPMPMLKLAKLLHHRGFHITFVNAEFNHRRLLKSRGLNALDGTPSFQFETIPDGLPESDLNATQDVPSLCVSTSENCLAPFRDLLSKLNDTASSNVPPVTCIVSDGAMITITAAEELGIPDVLFWTGSACGFMGFVQLPNLIEKGYVPLKDVSYLNKTIEWIPGMEGIHLKDVLSLTLTSSPDDNMMENCLGEINNAHRASAIVFNTFEKLEHRVLDPLSSIFPQIFPVGPLHLL
;
A
#
# COMPACT_ATOMS: atom_id res chain seq x y z
N MET A 1 -10.04 6.34 -0.45
CA MET A 1 -9.13 5.28 0.05
C MET A 1 -8.94 4.25 -1.03
N HIS A 2 -7.71 3.96 -1.46
CA HIS A 2 -7.42 3.04 -2.57
C HIS A 2 -6.49 1.89 -2.13
N PRO A 3 -6.95 0.62 -2.12
CA PRO A 3 -6.09 -0.52 -1.86
C PRO A 3 -5.32 -0.92 -3.12
N ILE A 4 -4.06 -1.33 -2.95
CA ILE A 4 -3.37 -2.12 -3.98
C ILE A 4 -4.26 -3.31 -4.37
N PRO A 5 -4.35 -3.65 -5.67
CA PRO A 5 -5.09 -4.82 -6.08
C PRO A 5 -4.48 -6.09 -5.44
N SER A 6 -5.30 -6.87 -4.72
CA SER A 6 -4.77 -7.96 -3.90
C SER A 6 -4.61 -9.20 -4.76
N ALA A 7 -3.37 -9.60 -5.00
CA ALA A 7 -3.07 -10.84 -5.71
C ALA A 7 -3.76 -12.06 -5.07
N ARG A 8 -3.90 -12.16 -3.74
CA ARG A 8 -4.39 -13.40 -3.12
C ARG A 8 -5.89 -13.39 -2.79
N PRO A 9 -6.59 -14.51 -2.99
CA PRO A 9 -7.93 -14.70 -2.48
C PRO A 9 -7.88 -14.82 -0.94
N HIS A 10 -8.79 -14.15 -0.22
CA HIS A 10 -9.05 -14.28 1.22
C HIS A 10 -8.22 -13.45 2.23
N LYS A 11 -7.37 -12.50 1.84
CA LYS A 11 -6.78 -11.58 2.84
C LYS A 11 -7.87 -10.66 3.41
N PRO A 12 -8.03 -10.54 4.74
CA PRO A 12 -8.86 -9.48 5.33
C PRO A 12 -8.33 -8.16 4.80
N MET A 13 -9.16 -7.32 4.18
CA MET A 13 -8.74 -6.01 3.65
C MET A 13 -8.48 -5.08 4.85
N PRO A 14 -7.23 -4.91 5.32
CA PRO A 14 -6.99 -4.11 6.52
C PRO A 14 -7.36 -2.65 6.23
N MET A 15 -7.22 -2.24 4.98
CA MET A 15 -7.75 -0.98 4.45
C MET A 15 -9.25 -0.81 4.62
N LEU A 16 -10.07 -1.83 4.31
CA LEU A 16 -11.52 -1.72 4.49
C LEU A 16 -11.86 -1.59 5.98
N LYS A 17 -11.10 -2.27 6.86
CA LYS A 17 -11.27 -2.14 8.31
C LYS A 17 -10.89 -0.73 8.79
N LEU A 18 -9.76 -0.19 8.32
CA LEU A 18 -9.35 1.19 8.60
C LEU A 18 -10.42 2.19 8.10
N ALA A 19 -10.92 2.00 6.88
CA ALA A 19 -11.97 2.81 6.28
C ALA A 19 -13.23 2.85 7.15
N LYS A 20 -13.69 1.69 7.64
CA LYS A 20 -14.84 1.59 8.53
C LYS A 20 -14.59 2.27 9.88
N LEU A 21 -13.39 2.16 10.43
CA LEU A 21 -13.02 2.83 11.68
C LEU A 21 -13.01 4.36 11.51
N LEU A 22 -12.46 4.87 10.41
CA LEU A 22 -12.49 6.30 10.09
C LEU A 22 -13.94 6.78 9.86
N HIS A 23 -14.75 6.03 9.12
CA HIS A 23 -16.17 6.34 8.95
C HIS A 23 -16.91 6.43 10.29
N HIS A 24 -16.64 5.50 11.22
CA HIS A 24 -17.21 5.53 12.57
C HIS A 24 -16.77 6.76 13.38
N ARG A 25 -15.62 7.37 13.04
CA ARG A 25 -15.14 8.64 13.63
C ARG A 25 -15.70 9.88 12.93
N GLY A 26 -16.62 9.72 11.97
CA GLY A 26 -17.35 10.81 11.32
C GLY A 26 -16.81 11.23 9.95
N PHE A 27 -15.81 10.53 9.41
CA PHE A 27 -15.30 10.82 8.07
C PHE A 27 -16.27 10.33 6.98
N HIS A 28 -16.41 11.11 5.90
CA HIS A 28 -17.02 10.62 4.67
C HIS A 28 -15.99 9.77 3.92
N ILE A 29 -16.37 8.55 3.53
CA ILE A 29 -15.44 7.59 2.92
C ILE A 29 -15.90 7.21 1.52
N THR A 30 -15.04 7.44 0.54
CA THR A 30 -15.10 6.76 -0.76
C THR A 30 -14.00 5.70 -0.82
N PHE A 31 -14.40 4.44 -0.87
CA PHE A 31 -13.50 3.29 -0.97
C PHE A 31 -13.38 2.85 -2.43
N VAL A 32 -12.21 3.07 -3.02
CA VAL A 32 -11.96 2.90 -4.46
C VAL A 32 -11.28 1.56 -4.68
N ASN A 33 -11.97 0.59 -5.26
CA ASN A 33 -11.38 -0.70 -5.62
C ASN A 33 -10.84 -0.71 -7.05
N ALA A 34 -9.84 -1.55 -7.32
CA ALA A 34 -9.68 -2.06 -8.68
C ALA A 34 -10.92 -2.86 -9.11
N GLU A 35 -11.34 -2.74 -10.36
CA GLU A 35 -12.49 -3.48 -10.92
C GLU A 35 -12.39 -5.00 -10.70
N PHE A 36 -11.19 -5.57 -10.83
CA PHE A 36 -10.94 -6.98 -10.53
C PHE A 36 -11.30 -7.34 -9.07
N ASN A 37 -10.80 -6.56 -8.11
CA ASN A 37 -11.10 -6.74 -6.68
C ASN A 37 -12.59 -6.55 -6.40
N HIS A 38 -13.22 -5.54 -7.00
CA HIS A 38 -14.64 -5.26 -6.84
C HIS A 38 -15.50 -6.47 -7.27
N ARG A 39 -15.25 -6.99 -8.48
CA ARG A 39 -15.94 -8.18 -9.01
C ARG A 39 -15.73 -9.41 -8.13
N ARG A 40 -14.52 -9.61 -7.62
CA ARG A 40 -14.20 -10.72 -6.71
C ARG A 40 -14.93 -10.61 -5.36
N LEU A 41 -15.10 -9.40 -4.83
CA LEU A 41 -15.87 -9.18 -3.60
C LEU A 41 -17.36 -9.48 -3.80
N LEU A 42 -17.95 -9.02 -4.91
CA LEU A 42 -19.35 -9.33 -5.24
C LEU A 42 -19.56 -10.84 -5.42
N LYS A 43 -18.65 -11.53 -6.11
CA LYS A 43 -18.71 -13.00 -6.28
C LYS A 43 -18.67 -13.75 -4.94
N SER A 44 -17.82 -13.31 -4.01
CA SER A 44 -17.57 -14.03 -2.75
C SER A 44 -18.54 -13.67 -1.61
N ARG A 45 -19.11 -12.46 -1.62
CA ARG A 45 -19.95 -11.94 -0.52
C ARG A 45 -21.37 -11.58 -0.93
N GLY A 46 -21.71 -11.73 -2.21
CA GLY A 46 -23.03 -11.41 -2.78
C GLY A 46 -23.08 -10.04 -3.45
N LEU A 47 -24.11 -9.82 -4.28
CA LEU A 47 -24.29 -8.60 -5.08
C LEU A 47 -24.43 -7.33 -4.22
N ASN A 48 -24.93 -7.49 -3.00
CA ASN A 48 -25.15 -6.38 -2.06
C ASN A 48 -23.93 -6.12 -1.16
N ALA A 49 -22.81 -6.84 -1.36
CA ALA A 49 -21.64 -6.74 -0.47
C ALA A 49 -20.96 -5.37 -0.49
N LEU A 50 -21.20 -4.60 -1.55
CA LEU A 50 -20.67 -3.26 -1.77
C LEU A 50 -21.79 -2.21 -1.78
N ASP A 51 -22.95 -2.54 -1.22
CA ASP A 51 -24.00 -1.58 -0.92
C ASP A 51 -23.49 -0.66 0.19
N GLY A 52 -23.16 0.57 -0.19
CA GLY A 52 -22.67 1.60 0.69
C GLY A 52 -23.78 2.26 1.54
N THR A 53 -23.38 3.28 2.27
CA THR A 53 -24.29 4.27 2.86
C THR A 53 -24.05 5.63 2.18
N PRO A 54 -24.91 6.64 2.37
CA PRO A 54 -24.66 7.96 1.81
C PRO A 54 -23.28 8.55 2.17
N SER A 55 -22.71 8.17 3.32
CA SER A 55 -21.38 8.60 3.79
C SER A 55 -20.27 7.55 3.69
N PHE A 56 -20.57 6.37 3.14
CA PHE A 56 -19.59 5.31 2.88
C PHE A 56 -19.88 4.70 1.51
N GLN A 57 -19.17 5.11 0.48
CA GLN A 57 -19.41 4.70 -0.89
C GLN A 57 -18.28 3.82 -1.42
N PHE A 58 -18.62 2.96 -2.38
CA PHE A 58 -17.64 2.17 -3.13
C PHE A 58 -17.61 2.67 -4.56
N GLU A 59 -16.40 2.92 -5.06
CA GLU A 59 -16.14 3.31 -6.44
C GLU A 59 -15.09 2.34 -7.02
N THR A 60 -14.91 2.37 -8.34
CA THR A 60 -13.93 1.53 -9.02
C THR A 60 -13.08 2.30 -10.02
N ILE A 61 -11.86 1.80 -10.20
CA ILE A 61 -11.02 2.14 -11.35
C ILE A 61 -10.49 0.85 -12.00
N PRO A 62 -10.20 0.86 -13.32
CA PRO A 62 -9.51 -0.26 -13.95
C PRO A 62 -8.12 -0.43 -13.34
N ASP A 63 -7.59 -1.66 -13.29
CA ASP A 63 -6.21 -1.97 -12.84
C ASP A 63 -5.21 -2.07 -14.00
N GLY A 64 -5.67 -1.78 -15.23
CA GLY A 64 -4.86 -1.79 -16.45
C GLY A 64 -4.46 -3.20 -16.93
N LEU A 65 -4.91 -4.27 -16.28
CA LEU A 65 -4.62 -5.63 -16.70
C LEU A 65 -5.74 -6.21 -17.58
N PRO A 66 -5.43 -7.16 -18.49
CA PRO A 66 -6.45 -7.92 -19.19
C PRO A 66 -7.36 -8.67 -18.22
N GLU A 67 -8.59 -8.93 -18.65
CA GLU A 67 -9.52 -9.73 -17.87
C GLU A 67 -8.96 -11.14 -17.61
N SER A 68 -9.08 -11.59 -16.36
CA SER A 68 -8.55 -12.87 -15.90
C SER A 68 -9.58 -13.59 -15.02
N ASP A 69 -9.35 -14.88 -14.74
CA ASP A 69 -10.20 -15.64 -13.82
C ASP A 69 -10.21 -14.96 -12.44
N LEU A 70 -11.40 -14.66 -11.92
CA LEU A 70 -11.61 -14.05 -10.60
C LEU A 70 -11.08 -14.90 -9.43
N ASN A 71 -10.80 -16.18 -9.66
CA ASN A 71 -10.15 -17.06 -8.70
C ASN A 71 -8.61 -17.06 -8.81
N ALA A 72 -8.05 -16.51 -9.88
CA ALA A 72 -6.61 -16.46 -10.11
C ALA A 72 -5.93 -15.49 -9.13
N THR A 73 -4.66 -15.78 -8.87
CA THR A 73 -3.77 -14.84 -8.19
C THR A 73 -3.15 -13.93 -9.24
N GLN A 74 -3.37 -12.61 -9.14
CA GLN A 74 -2.74 -11.65 -10.05
C GLN A 74 -1.22 -11.65 -9.83
N ASP A 75 -0.46 -11.58 -10.91
CA ASP A 75 0.99 -11.42 -10.84
C ASP A 75 1.33 -10.03 -10.29
N VAL A 76 1.94 -9.99 -9.10
CA VAL A 76 2.23 -8.74 -8.38
C VAL A 76 3.16 -7.80 -9.19
N PRO A 77 4.28 -8.28 -9.78
CA PRO A 77 5.10 -7.45 -10.67
C PRO A 77 4.31 -6.79 -11.79
N SER A 78 3.55 -7.57 -12.57
CA SER A 78 2.77 -7.07 -13.70
C SER A 78 1.71 -6.06 -13.25
N LEU A 79 1.11 -6.29 -12.09
CA LEU A 79 0.12 -5.40 -11.50
C LEU A 79 0.72 -4.06 -11.08
N CYS A 80 1.89 -4.06 -10.44
CA CYS A 80 2.59 -2.82 -10.06
C CYS A 80 2.89 -1.96 -11.29
N VAL A 81 3.47 -2.57 -12.34
CA VAL A 81 3.76 -1.88 -13.61
C VAL A 81 2.48 -1.32 -14.20
N SER A 82 1.49 -2.18 -14.43
CA SER A 82 0.26 -1.75 -15.10
C SER A 82 -0.49 -0.66 -14.32
N THR A 83 -0.49 -0.76 -12.99
CA THR A 83 -1.08 0.29 -12.15
C THR A 83 -0.34 1.61 -12.31
N SER A 84 0.99 1.59 -12.28
CA SER A 84 1.81 2.79 -12.43
C SER A 84 1.65 3.49 -13.78
N GLU A 85 1.48 2.72 -14.85
CA GLU A 85 1.37 3.24 -16.22
C GLU A 85 -0.06 3.68 -16.57
N ASN A 86 -1.06 2.93 -16.10
CA ASN A 86 -2.42 3.03 -16.66
C ASN A 86 -3.47 3.58 -15.69
N CYS A 87 -3.23 3.58 -14.37
CA CYS A 87 -4.28 3.90 -13.41
C CYS A 87 -4.36 5.38 -13.02
N LEU A 88 -3.32 6.19 -13.28
CA LEU A 88 -3.30 7.59 -12.88
C LEU A 88 -4.40 8.42 -13.56
N ALA A 89 -4.60 8.25 -14.87
CA ALA A 89 -5.65 8.97 -15.59
C ALA A 89 -7.07 8.60 -15.12
N PRO A 90 -7.46 7.30 -15.05
CA PRO A 90 -8.74 6.91 -14.46
C PRO A 90 -8.93 7.39 -13.01
N PHE A 91 -7.86 7.41 -12.21
CA PHE A 91 -7.92 7.92 -10.85
C PHE A 91 -8.18 9.43 -10.79
N ARG A 92 -7.56 10.22 -11.68
CA ARG A 92 -7.85 11.66 -11.82
C ARG A 92 -9.30 11.90 -12.26
N ASP A 93 -9.81 11.13 -13.20
CA ASP A 93 -11.20 11.25 -13.67
C ASP A 93 -12.18 10.98 -12.51
N LEU A 94 -11.90 9.97 -11.70
CA LEU A 94 -12.68 9.67 -10.50
C LEU A 94 -12.61 10.82 -9.48
N LEU A 95 -11.41 11.36 -9.21
CA LEU A 95 -11.26 12.49 -8.29
C LEU A 95 -12.01 13.74 -8.80
N SER A 96 -11.96 14.01 -10.11
CA SER A 96 -12.71 15.09 -10.74
C SER A 96 -14.22 14.92 -10.55
N LYS A 97 -14.75 13.71 -10.82
CA LYS A 97 -16.16 13.36 -10.58
C LYS A 97 -16.56 13.56 -9.12
N LEU A 98 -15.73 13.12 -8.17
CA LEU A 98 -16.03 13.25 -6.74
C LEU A 98 -16.02 14.71 -6.27
N ASN A 99 -15.16 15.54 -6.85
CA ASN A 99 -15.02 16.96 -6.51
C ASN A 99 -16.03 17.87 -7.22
N ASP A 100 -16.73 17.39 -8.26
CA ASP A 100 -17.78 18.15 -8.93
C ASP A 100 -19.05 18.20 -8.06
N THR A 101 -19.14 19.22 -7.20
CA THR A 101 -20.25 19.43 -6.28
C THR A 101 -21.61 19.65 -6.96
N ALA A 102 -21.65 19.90 -8.27
CA ALA A 102 -22.90 20.05 -9.01
C ALA A 102 -23.49 18.70 -9.44
N SER A 103 -22.65 17.68 -9.62
CA SER A 103 -23.07 16.32 -10.03
C SER A 103 -22.94 15.29 -8.90
N SER A 104 -22.13 15.60 -7.87
CA SER A 104 -21.84 14.73 -6.75
C SER A 104 -22.66 15.09 -5.51
N ASN A 105 -23.30 14.09 -4.89
CA ASN A 105 -23.96 14.23 -3.59
C ASN A 105 -22.99 14.02 -2.41
N VAL A 106 -21.66 14.04 -2.65
CA VAL A 106 -20.63 13.83 -1.63
C VAL A 106 -19.76 15.07 -1.45
N PRO A 107 -19.17 15.28 -0.26
CA PRO A 107 -18.22 16.37 -0.05
C PRO A 107 -16.96 16.20 -0.93
N PRO A 108 -16.29 17.31 -1.29
CA PRO A 108 -15.01 17.26 -1.99
C PRO A 108 -13.97 16.42 -1.25
N VAL A 109 -13.06 15.83 -2.01
CA VAL A 109 -11.96 15.02 -1.49
C VAL A 109 -10.96 15.93 -0.80
N THR A 110 -10.71 15.69 0.49
CA THR A 110 -9.77 16.46 1.31
C THR A 110 -8.53 15.66 1.73
N CYS A 111 -8.49 14.36 1.47
CA CYS A 111 -7.38 13.48 1.83
C CYS A 111 -7.47 12.17 1.03
N ILE A 112 -6.32 11.64 0.63
CA ILE A 112 -6.20 10.30 0.08
C ILE A 112 -5.49 9.40 1.10
N VAL A 113 -5.96 8.16 1.22
CA VAL A 113 -5.30 7.11 2.00
C VAL A 113 -5.12 5.90 1.10
N SER A 114 -3.90 5.41 0.96
CA SER A 114 -3.53 4.39 -0.03
C SER A 114 -2.67 3.29 0.57
N ASP A 115 -2.92 2.04 0.17
CA ASP A 115 -2.02 0.90 0.50
C ASP A 115 -1.00 0.83 -0.61
N GLY A 116 0.13 1.51 -0.44
CA GLY A 116 1.10 1.80 -1.50
C GLY A 116 0.83 3.10 -2.24
N ALA A 117 1.84 3.67 -2.88
CA ALA A 117 1.94 5.10 -3.12
C ALA A 117 2.07 5.50 -4.61
N MET A 118 2.08 4.55 -5.54
CA MET A 118 2.53 4.81 -6.93
C MET A 118 1.77 5.94 -7.63
N ILE A 119 0.43 5.88 -7.68
CA ILE A 119 -0.38 6.86 -8.42
C ILE A 119 -1.03 7.93 -7.52
N THR A 120 -1.25 7.62 -6.24
CA THR A 120 -2.07 8.46 -5.37
C THR A 120 -1.33 9.70 -4.90
N ILE A 121 -0.03 9.59 -4.64
CA ILE A 121 0.82 10.72 -4.24
C ILE A 121 0.79 11.82 -5.31
N THR A 122 1.00 11.46 -6.57
CA THR A 122 0.98 12.43 -7.68
C THR A 122 -0.37 13.13 -7.78
N ALA A 123 -1.47 12.38 -7.72
CA ALA A 123 -2.81 12.96 -7.77
C ALA A 123 -3.15 13.83 -6.55
N ALA A 124 -2.65 13.47 -5.36
CA ALA A 124 -2.84 14.24 -4.13
C ALA A 124 -2.08 15.58 -4.19
N GLU A 125 -0.83 15.57 -4.68
CA GLU A 125 -0.02 16.77 -4.89
C GLU A 125 -0.67 17.73 -5.89
N GLU A 126 -1.23 17.20 -6.99
CA GLU A 126 -1.96 18.00 -7.99
C GLU A 126 -3.19 18.70 -7.43
N LEU A 127 -3.87 18.06 -6.47
CA LEU A 127 -5.02 18.63 -5.77
C LEU A 127 -4.63 19.46 -4.54
N GLY A 128 -3.35 19.46 -4.14
CA GLY A 128 -2.89 20.14 -2.93
C GLY A 128 -3.47 19.56 -1.64
N ILE A 129 -3.75 18.25 -1.60
CA ILE A 129 -4.33 17.55 -0.45
C ILE A 129 -3.34 16.53 0.14
N PRO A 130 -3.47 16.16 1.43
CA PRO A 130 -2.63 15.14 2.03
C PRO A 130 -2.88 13.74 1.45
N ASP A 131 -1.79 13.01 1.20
CA ASP A 131 -1.78 11.56 0.96
C ASP A 131 -1.16 10.86 2.18
N VAL A 132 -1.87 9.89 2.71
CA VAL A 132 -1.47 9.07 3.86
C VAL A 132 -1.27 7.64 3.39
N LEU A 133 -0.05 7.15 3.49
CA LEU A 133 0.24 5.76 3.16
C LEU A 133 -0.20 4.86 4.29
N PHE A 134 -0.81 3.74 3.96
CA PHE A 134 -1.18 2.71 4.90
C PHE A 134 -0.42 1.44 4.56
N TRP A 135 0.63 1.15 5.33
CA TRP A 135 1.42 -0.05 5.15
C TRP A 135 0.72 -1.26 5.79
N THR A 136 0.29 -2.19 4.96
CA THR A 136 -0.42 -3.40 5.40
C THR A 136 0.50 -4.51 5.93
N GLY A 137 1.82 -4.39 5.75
CA GLY A 137 2.83 -5.29 6.31
C GLY A 137 3.24 -4.92 7.74
N SER A 138 4.24 -5.62 8.27
CA SER A 138 4.89 -5.26 9.54
C SER A 138 5.79 -4.03 9.36
N ALA A 139 6.03 -3.30 10.46
CA ALA A 139 6.98 -2.18 10.43
C ALA A 139 8.41 -2.67 10.16
N CYS A 140 8.79 -3.87 10.64
CA CYS A 140 10.09 -4.46 10.32
C CYS A 140 10.22 -4.83 8.82
N GLY A 141 9.12 -5.25 8.18
CA GLY A 141 9.09 -5.50 6.74
C GLY A 141 9.30 -4.21 5.95
N PHE A 142 8.65 -3.13 6.39
CA PHE A 142 8.87 -1.80 5.81
C PHE A 142 10.31 -1.30 6.04
N MET A 143 10.89 -1.52 7.21
CA MET A 143 12.29 -1.17 7.46
C MET A 143 13.22 -1.92 6.51
N GLY A 144 13.03 -3.23 6.32
CA GLY A 144 13.78 -3.97 5.30
C GLY A 144 13.69 -3.30 3.93
N PHE A 145 12.48 -2.89 3.54
CA PHE A 145 12.22 -2.25 2.26
C PHE A 145 12.96 -0.91 2.11
N VAL A 146 12.91 -0.07 3.14
CA VAL A 146 13.65 1.20 3.24
C VAL A 146 15.16 1.00 3.11
N GLN A 147 15.68 -0.15 3.53
CA GLN A 147 17.11 -0.46 3.46
C GLN A 147 17.55 -1.06 2.11
N LEU A 148 16.64 -1.20 1.14
CA LEU A 148 16.96 -1.73 -0.19
C LEU A 148 18.12 -0.97 -0.89
N PRO A 149 18.17 0.38 -0.89
CA PRO A 149 19.32 1.11 -1.44
C PRO A 149 20.66 0.72 -0.78
N ASN A 150 20.67 0.57 0.54
CA ASN A 150 21.86 0.17 1.30
C ASN A 150 22.27 -1.28 1.02
N LEU A 151 21.31 -2.17 0.77
CA LEU A 151 21.57 -3.55 0.35
C LEU A 151 22.21 -3.59 -1.04
N ILE A 152 21.77 -2.73 -1.97
CA ILE A 152 22.35 -2.60 -3.31
C ILE A 152 23.78 -2.05 -3.22
N GLU A 153 23.96 -0.94 -2.49
CA GLU A 153 25.27 -0.28 -2.33
C GLU A 153 26.32 -1.23 -1.73
N LYS A 154 25.91 -2.05 -0.75
CA LYS A 154 26.79 -3.04 -0.11
C LYS A 154 26.94 -4.34 -0.91
N GLY A 155 26.33 -4.43 -2.09
CA GLY A 155 26.45 -5.56 -3.01
C GLY A 155 25.71 -6.82 -2.60
N TYR A 156 24.72 -6.72 -1.71
CA TYR A 156 23.85 -7.84 -1.33
C TYR A 156 22.73 -8.08 -2.36
N VAL A 157 22.32 -7.04 -3.09
CA VAL A 157 21.28 -7.09 -4.12
C VAL A 157 21.85 -6.54 -5.44
N PRO A 158 21.66 -7.25 -6.58
CA PRO A 158 21.08 -8.59 -6.69
C PRO A 158 21.96 -9.66 -6.02
N LEU A 159 21.34 -10.73 -5.52
CA LEU A 159 22.04 -11.80 -4.82
C LEU A 159 22.95 -12.56 -5.80
N LYS A 160 24.26 -12.40 -5.65
CA LYS A 160 25.26 -13.06 -6.52
C LYS A 160 25.63 -14.47 -6.07
N ASP A 161 25.54 -14.74 -4.77
CA ASP A 161 25.88 -16.03 -4.18
C ASP A 161 24.93 -16.34 -3.01
N VAL A 162 24.29 -17.50 -3.07
CA VAL A 162 23.36 -18.00 -2.05
C VAL A 162 24.02 -18.22 -0.70
N SER A 163 25.35 -18.33 -0.63
CA SER A 163 26.09 -18.43 0.63
C SER A 163 25.86 -17.21 1.53
N TYR A 164 25.60 -16.03 0.95
CA TYR A 164 25.34 -14.80 1.70
C TYR A 164 23.99 -14.79 2.42
N LEU A 165 23.06 -15.70 2.10
CA LEU A 165 21.72 -15.73 2.69
C LEU A 165 21.74 -15.90 4.21
N ASN A 166 22.71 -16.64 4.76
CA ASN A 166 22.86 -16.81 6.21
C ASN A 166 23.75 -15.73 6.85
N LYS A 167 24.19 -14.71 6.10
CA LYS A 167 24.98 -13.62 6.65
C LYS A 167 24.10 -12.77 7.57
N THR A 168 24.60 -12.54 8.78
CA THR A 168 23.98 -11.63 9.74
C THR A 168 24.21 -10.17 9.34
N ILE A 169 23.15 -9.38 9.42
CA ILE A 169 23.13 -7.96 9.12
C ILE A 169 23.01 -7.18 10.43
N GLU A 170 24.05 -6.42 10.75
CA GLU A 170 24.16 -5.68 12.02
C GLU A 170 23.85 -4.19 11.90
N TRP A 171 23.67 -3.69 10.68
CA TRP A 171 23.59 -2.25 10.41
C TRP A 171 22.18 -1.75 10.11
N ILE A 172 21.17 -2.63 10.10
CA ILE A 172 19.76 -2.21 9.93
C ILE A 172 19.22 -1.78 11.30
N PRO A 173 18.84 -0.49 11.47
CA PRO A 173 18.35 -0.01 12.76
C PRO A 173 17.13 -0.78 13.24
N GLY A 174 17.18 -1.29 14.47
CA GLY A 174 16.08 -2.03 15.08
C GLY A 174 15.96 -3.49 14.65
N MET A 175 16.82 -3.93 13.72
CA MET A 175 16.87 -5.29 13.18
C MET A 175 18.29 -5.85 13.23
N GLU A 176 19.10 -5.42 14.19
CA GLU A 176 20.46 -5.94 14.39
C GLU A 176 20.40 -7.45 14.65
N GLY A 177 21.28 -8.21 14.00
CA GLY A 177 21.31 -9.67 14.10
C GLY A 177 20.39 -10.42 13.12
N ILE A 178 19.65 -9.73 12.24
CA ILE A 178 18.80 -10.40 11.24
C ILE A 178 19.64 -11.08 10.14
N HIS A 179 19.22 -12.24 9.63
CA HIS A 179 19.89 -12.83 8.47
C HIS A 179 19.47 -12.16 7.17
N LEU A 180 20.36 -12.09 6.19
CA LEU A 180 20.08 -11.55 4.87
C LEU A 180 18.87 -12.21 4.22
N LYS A 181 18.71 -13.54 4.33
CA LYS A 181 17.54 -14.25 3.78
C LYS A 181 16.22 -13.74 4.36
N ASP A 182 16.21 -13.36 5.63
CA ASP A 182 15.01 -12.89 6.31
C ASP A 182 14.71 -11.46 5.84
N VAL A 183 15.73 -10.60 5.69
CA VAL A 183 15.57 -9.26 5.07
C VAL A 183 15.07 -9.38 3.63
N LEU A 184 15.71 -10.19 2.79
CA LEU A 184 15.32 -10.36 1.39
C LEU A 184 13.92 -10.96 1.25
N SER A 185 13.52 -11.88 2.13
CA SER A 185 12.15 -12.40 2.15
C SER A 185 11.09 -11.35 2.47
N LEU A 186 11.48 -10.30 3.21
CA LEU A 186 10.60 -9.18 3.56
C LEU A 186 10.53 -8.13 2.44
N THR A 187 11.55 -8.05 1.58
CA THR A 187 11.69 -6.99 0.57
C THR A 187 11.49 -7.43 -0.86
N LEU A 188 11.87 -8.67 -1.19
CA LEU A 188 11.99 -9.16 -2.56
C LEU A 188 11.33 -10.54 -2.70
N THR A 189 10.60 -10.75 -3.80
CA THR A 189 10.38 -12.09 -4.31
C THR A 189 11.73 -12.67 -4.75
N SER A 190 11.93 -13.98 -4.66
CA SER A 190 13.24 -14.67 -4.64
C SER A 190 14.21 -14.42 -5.82
N SER A 191 13.87 -13.57 -6.78
CA SER A 191 14.72 -12.98 -7.81
C SER A 191 13.94 -11.83 -8.46
N PRO A 192 13.96 -10.60 -7.91
CA PRO A 192 13.28 -9.48 -8.57
C PRO A 192 14.01 -9.19 -9.89
N ASP A 193 13.25 -8.99 -10.96
CA ASP A 193 13.81 -8.35 -12.15
C ASP A 193 14.09 -6.86 -11.87
N ASP A 194 14.83 -6.21 -12.77
CA ASP A 194 15.21 -4.81 -12.64
C ASP A 194 13.98 -3.89 -12.46
N ASN A 195 12.86 -4.26 -13.07
CA ASN A 195 11.61 -3.51 -13.02
C ASN A 195 10.92 -3.59 -11.65
N MET A 196 10.92 -4.75 -10.98
CA MET A 196 10.44 -4.85 -9.60
C MET A 196 11.32 -4.03 -8.65
N MET A 197 12.64 -4.06 -8.86
CA MET A 197 13.58 -3.25 -8.07
C MET A 197 13.32 -1.76 -8.22
N GLU A 198 13.11 -1.28 -9.45
CA GLU A 198 12.79 0.12 -9.73
C GLU A 198 11.46 0.54 -9.10
N ASN A 199 10.43 -0.30 -9.19
CA ASN A 199 9.15 -0.08 -8.50
C ASN A 199 9.33 0.04 -6.98
N CYS A 200 10.14 -0.83 -6.38
CA CYS A 200 10.40 -0.78 -4.94
C CYS A 200 11.08 0.53 -4.54
N LEU A 201 12.08 0.97 -5.30
CA LEU A 201 12.76 2.25 -5.06
C LEU A 201 11.83 3.45 -5.24
N GLY A 202 10.93 3.39 -6.23
CA GLY A 202 9.89 4.40 -6.45
C GLY A 202 8.95 4.53 -5.26
N GLU A 203 8.53 3.42 -4.67
CA GLU A 203 7.65 3.40 -3.48
C GLU A 203 8.34 3.97 -2.23
N ILE A 204 9.64 3.74 -2.04
CA ILE A 204 10.41 4.38 -0.95
C ILE A 204 10.41 5.90 -1.13
N ASN A 205 10.67 6.37 -2.36
CA ASN A 205 10.66 7.80 -2.66
C ASN A 205 9.27 8.42 -2.44
N ASN A 206 8.22 7.71 -2.82
CA ASN A 206 6.85 8.13 -2.56
C ASN A 206 6.53 8.18 -1.05
N ALA A 207 7.06 7.25 -0.25
CA ALA A 207 6.91 7.29 1.19
C ALA A 207 7.55 8.52 1.84
N HIS A 208 8.63 9.07 1.28
CA HIS A 208 9.19 10.35 1.72
C HIS A 208 8.32 11.56 1.36
N ARG A 209 7.51 11.46 0.31
CA ARG A 209 6.59 12.52 -0.15
C ARG A 209 5.23 12.49 0.56
N ALA A 210 4.87 11.35 1.15
CA ALA A 210 3.62 11.19 1.87
C ALA A 210 3.53 12.13 3.08
N SER A 211 2.30 12.56 3.40
CA SER A 211 2.03 13.40 4.57
C SER A 211 2.20 12.62 5.88
N ALA A 212 1.91 11.32 5.85
CA ALA A 212 2.12 10.40 6.96
C ALA A 212 2.12 8.93 6.48
N ILE A 213 2.67 8.04 7.32
CA ILE A 213 2.63 6.59 7.13
C ILE A 213 1.93 5.94 8.31
N VAL A 214 0.89 5.17 8.04
CA VAL A 214 0.10 4.44 9.02
C VAL A 214 0.47 2.96 8.95
N PHE A 215 0.82 2.38 10.09
CA PHE A 215 1.16 0.96 10.22
C PHE A 215 0.06 0.21 10.95
N ASN A 216 -0.30 -0.97 10.45
CA ASN A 216 -1.18 -1.91 11.16
C ASN A 216 -0.43 -2.70 12.24
N THR A 217 0.23 -1.98 13.16
CA THR A 217 0.99 -2.51 14.29
C THR A 217 0.84 -1.59 15.50
N PHE A 218 1.44 -1.94 16.64
CA PHE A 218 1.42 -1.13 17.86
C PHE A 218 2.81 -0.98 18.47
N GLU A 219 3.05 0.14 19.14
CA GLU A 219 4.34 0.55 19.69
C GLU A 219 5.05 -0.56 20.47
N LYS A 220 4.37 -1.16 21.45
CA LYS A 220 4.96 -2.19 22.32
C LYS A 220 5.46 -3.42 21.54
N LEU A 221 4.93 -3.70 20.35
CA LEU A 221 5.35 -4.83 19.52
C LEU A 221 6.61 -4.51 18.71
N GLU A 222 6.66 -3.33 18.09
CA GLU A 222 7.66 -2.99 17.06
C GLU A 222 8.45 -1.71 17.34
N HIS A 223 8.47 -1.20 18.59
CA HIS A 223 9.17 0.05 18.96
C HIS A 223 10.60 0.15 18.42
N ARG A 224 11.37 -0.97 18.46
CA ARG A 224 12.75 -1.02 17.97
C ARG A 224 12.91 -0.57 16.52
N VAL A 225 11.91 -0.80 15.67
CA VAL A 225 11.92 -0.37 14.26
C VAL A 225 11.10 0.89 14.02
N LEU A 226 10.05 1.13 14.81
CA LEU A 226 9.23 2.34 14.73
C LEU A 226 10.06 3.59 15.10
N ASP A 227 10.88 3.51 16.16
CA ASP A 227 11.74 4.62 16.59
C ASP A 227 12.67 5.10 15.46
N PRO A 228 13.51 4.24 14.82
CA PRO A 228 14.28 4.65 13.66
C PRO A 228 13.43 5.13 12.47
N LEU A 229 12.30 4.50 12.18
CA LEU A 229 11.42 4.92 11.08
C LEU A 229 10.89 6.34 11.27
N SER A 230 10.58 6.74 12.50
CA SER A 230 10.16 8.11 12.83
C SER A 230 11.24 9.16 12.60
N SER A 231 12.51 8.74 12.56
CA SER A 231 13.64 9.61 12.22
C SER A 231 13.86 9.73 10.70
N ILE A 232 13.33 8.79 9.93
CA ILE A 232 13.49 8.71 8.46
C ILE A 232 12.31 9.39 7.74
N PHE A 233 11.11 9.29 8.29
CA PHE A 233 9.87 9.78 7.68
C PHE A 233 9.19 10.86 8.54
N PRO A 234 8.42 11.79 7.93
CA PRO A 234 7.90 12.96 8.66
C PRO A 234 6.96 12.59 9.81
N GLN A 235 5.99 11.72 9.57
CA GLN A 235 5.00 11.27 10.55
C GLN A 235 4.67 9.80 10.35
N ILE A 236 4.77 9.01 11.41
CA ILE A 236 4.37 7.61 11.42
C ILE A 236 3.33 7.34 12.51
N PHE A 237 2.36 6.47 12.23
CA PHE A 237 1.27 6.16 13.15
C PHE A 237 1.04 4.64 13.26
N PRO A 238 1.46 4.00 14.36
CA PRO A 238 1.09 2.62 14.64
C PRO A 238 -0.36 2.56 15.18
N VAL A 239 -1.32 2.19 14.33
CA VAL A 239 -2.78 2.19 14.64
C VAL A 239 -3.38 0.79 14.80
N GLY A 240 -2.53 -0.23 14.82
CA GLY A 240 -2.92 -1.61 14.90
C GLY A 240 -3.04 -2.17 16.33
N PRO A 241 -3.38 -3.45 16.43
CA PRO A 241 -3.80 -4.30 15.34
C PRO A 241 -5.28 -4.06 15.00
N LEU A 242 -5.58 -3.69 13.75
CA LEU A 242 -6.93 -3.30 13.31
C LEU A 242 -7.99 -4.39 13.49
N HIS A 243 -7.59 -5.67 13.61
CA HIS A 243 -8.52 -6.78 13.82
C HIS A 243 -9.09 -6.86 15.24
N LEU A 244 -8.47 -6.15 16.21
CA LEU A 244 -8.96 -6.05 17.59
C LEU A 244 -9.73 -4.74 17.86
N LEU A 245 -9.81 -3.85 16.86
CA LEU A 245 -10.47 -2.54 16.95
C LEU A 245 -11.86 -2.55 16.33
#